data_AF-A0A933D0D6-F1
#
_entry.id   AF-A0A933D0D6-F1
#
_cell.length_a   1.000
_cell.length_b   1.000
_cell.length_c   1.000
_cell.angle_alpha   90.00
_cell.angle_beta   90.00
_cell.angle_gamma   90.00
#
_symmetry.space_group_name_H-M   'P 1'
#
loop_
_entity.id
_entity.type
_entity.pdbx_description
1 polymer ?
#
loop_
_entity_poly.entity_id
_entity_poly.type
_entity_poly.pdbx_seq_one_letter_code
_entity_poly.pdbx_strand_id
1 'polypeptide(L)'
;MVDFHAVIEVPKGSKYPRFAHLADIESFTKPERERRLVSMFRTFRLVGSPYILPPGTPKARVEILAEAMRKTFKDPAFLKDFKKIAGADPSPLMPEEQEKAVRELPRDPEVIELFKKLSDAGPLPPR
;
A
#
# COMPACT_ATOMS: atom_id res chain seq x y z
N MET A 1 16.00 15.12 -19.94
CA MET A 1 14.82 15.67 -19.23
C MET A 1 13.82 14.55 -19.11
N VAL A 2 13.12 14.40 -17.97
CA VAL A 2 12.13 13.33 -17.78
C VAL A 2 10.75 13.95 -17.78
N ASP A 3 9.87 13.47 -18.65
CA ASP A 3 8.49 13.91 -18.75
C ASP A 3 7.58 12.96 -17.97
N PHE A 4 6.86 13.52 -16.97
CA PHE A 4 5.91 12.76 -16.16
C PHE A 4 4.49 13.00 -16.68
N HIS A 5 3.74 11.92 -16.93
CA HIS A 5 2.39 12.01 -17.51
C HIS A 5 1.27 11.59 -16.55
N ALA A 6 1.59 10.80 -15.52
CA ALA A 6 0.64 10.28 -14.55
C ALA A 6 1.34 9.99 -13.22
N VAL A 7 0.54 9.85 -12.16
CA VAL A 7 0.97 9.43 -10.83
C VAL A 7 0.04 8.35 -10.30
N ILE A 8 0.48 7.61 -9.30
CA ILE A 8 -0.43 6.85 -8.45
C ILE A 8 -0.49 7.52 -7.08
N GLU A 9 -1.68 7.89 -6.64
CA GLU A 9 -1.91 8.45 -5.32
C GLU A 9 -2.02 7.30 -4.30
N VAL A 10 -1.13 7.30 -3.30
CA VAL A 10 -1.10 6.28 -2.25
C VAL A 10 -1.05 6.98 -0.88
N PRO A 11 -2.13 6.98 -0.09
CA PRO A 11 -3.48 6.52 -0.41
C PRO A 11 -4.15 7.38 -1.51
N LYS A 12 -5.29 6.91 -2.04
CA LYS A 12 -6.06 7.66 -3.05
C LYS A 12 -6.41 9.06 -2.52
N GLY A 13 -6.20 10.10 -3.32
CA GLY A 13 -6.34 11.51 -2.93
C GLY A 13 -5.08 12.13 -2.33
N SER A 14 -4.06 11.33 -1.96
CA SER A 14 -2.79 11.83 -1.44
C SER A 14 -1.91 12.33 -2.58
N LYS A 15 -2.00 13.63 -2.87
CA LYS A 15 -1.24 14.29 -3.94
C LYS A 15 0.05 14.92 -3.41
N TYR A 16 1.16 14.63 -4.07
CA TYR A 16 2.40 15.36 -3.82
C TYR A 16 2.36 16.72 -4.54
N PRO A 17 2.67 17.86 -3.88
CA PRO A 17 2.46 19.20 -4.44
C PRO A 17 3.07 19.41 -5.83
N ARG A 18 4.28 18.89 -6.06
CA ARG A 18 4.98 19.01 -7.35
C ARG A 18 4.25 18.31 -8.51
N PHE A 19 3.45 17.28 -8.21
CA PHE A 19 2.79 16.43 -9.19
C PHE A 19 1.26 16.50 -9.14
N ALA A 20 0.69 17.43 -8.39
CA ALA A 20 -0.76 17.53 -8.18
C ALA A 20 -1.57 17.79 -9.47
N HIS A 21 -0.90 18.27 -10.52
CA HIS A 21 -1.46 18.51 -11.86
C HIS A 21 -1.53 17.25 -12.73
N LEU A 22 -0.84 16.17 -12.36
CA LEU A 22 -0.84 14.92 -13.11
C LEU A 22 -2.09 14.09 -12.75
N ALA A 23 -2.57 13.31 -13.73
CA ALA A 23 -3.69 12.41 -13.53
C ALA A 23 -3.29 11.19 -12.67
N ASP A 24 -4.20 10.72 -11.82
CA ASP A 24 -4.04 9.43 -11.13
C ASP A 24 -4.21 8.28 -12.14
N ILE A 25 -3.38 7.24 -12.07
CA ILE A 25 -3.41 6.13 -13.02
C ILE A 25 -4.79 5.45 -13.15
N GLU A 26 -5.61 5.49 -12.09
CA GLU A 26 -6.96 4.93 -12.09
C GLU A 26 -7.86 5.60 -13.13
N SER A 27 -7.60 6.87 -13.50
CA SER A 27 -8.40 7.58 -14.52
C SER A 27 -8.28 6.99 -15.92
N PHE A 28 -7.24 6.18 -16.18
CA PHE A 28 -7.05 5.52 -17.47
C PHE A 28 -7.69 4.14 -17.54
N THR A 29 -8.31 3.67 -16.45
CA THR A 29 -8.95 2.35 -16.38
C THR A 29 -10.33 2.37 -17.02
N LYS A 30 -10.64 1.37 -17.85
CA LYS A 30 -11.95 1.26 -18.54
C LYS A 30 -12.86 0.20 -17.89
N PRO A 31 -12.54 -1.10 -17.97
CA PRO A 31 -13.34 -2.14 -17.33
C PRO A 31 -13.15 -2.12 -15.81
N GLU A 32 -14.15 -2.63 -15.09
CA GLU A 32 -14.12 -2.81 -13.63
C GLU A 32 -12.91 -3.64 -13.17
N ARG A 33 -12.51 -4.63 -13.98
CA ARG A 33 -11.30 -5.44 -13.73
C ARG A 33 -10.03 -4.59 -13.62
N GLU A 34 -9.85 -3.59 -14.48
CA GLU A 34 -8.69 -2.68 -14.43
C GLU A 34 -8.74 -1.78 -13.17
N ARG A 35 -9.93 -1.30 -12.78
CA ARG A 35 -10.09 -0.52 -11.53
C ARG A 35 -9.71 -1.33 -10.30
N ARG A 36 -10.17 -2.59 -10.22
CA ARG A 36 -9.83 -3.50 -9.12
C ARG A 36 -8.34 -3.83 -9.10
N LEU A 37 -7.71 -4.01 -10.25
CA LEU A 37 -6.27 -4.20 -10.37
C LEU A 37 -5.50 -2.98 -9.81
N VAL A 38 -5.86 -1.76 -10.22
CA VAL A 38 -5.21 -0.53 -9.72
C VAL A 38 -5.43 -0.38 -8.21
N SER A 39 -6.64 -0.67 -7.72
CA SER A 39 -6.95 -0.68 -6.29
C SER A 39 -6.06 -1.67 -5.52
N MET A 40 -5.90 -2.90 -6.03
CA MET A 40 -5.04 -3.91 -5.42
C MET A 40 -3.56 -3.49 -5.38
N PHE A 41 -3.04 -2.97 -6.50
CA PHE A 41 -1.68 -2.43 -6.54
C PHE A 41 -1.48 -1.25 -5.58
N ARG A 42 -2.45 -0.33 -5.51
CA ARG A 42 -2.44 0.79 -4.55
C ARG A 42 -2.39 0.29 -3.11
N THR A 43 -3.18 -0.72 -2.76
CA THR A 43 -3.19 -1.28 -1.41
C THR A 43 -1.87 -1.96 -1.06
N PHE A 44 -1.23 -2.69 -1.98
CA PHE A 44 0.11 -3.24 -1.73
C PHE A 44 1.15 -2.15 -1.51
N ARG A 45 1.04 -1.03 -2.24
CA ARG A 45 1.92 0.13 -2.03
C ARG A 45 1.63 0.89 -0.74
N LEU A 46 0.36 0.94 -0.31
CA LEU A 46 -0.06 1.56 0.94
C LEU A 46 0.43 0.78 2.16
N VAL A 47 0.26 -0.55 2.14
CA VAL A 47 0.64 -1.43 3.25
C VAL A 47 2.18 -1.53 3.38
N GLY A 48 2.91 -1.36 2.28
CA GLY A 48 4.37 -1.25 2.29
C GLY A 48 5.05 -2.54 2.75
N SER A 49 5.66 -2.53 3.93
CA SER A 49 6.36 -3.67 4.53
C SER A 49 5.63 -4.15 5.80
N PRO A 50 4.52 -4.91 5.65
CA PRO A 50 3.69 -5.30 6.78
C PRO A 50 4.32 -6.39 7.63
N TYR A 51 3.99 -6.38 8.93
CA TYR A 51 4.11 -7.53 9.80
C TYR A 51 2.80 -8.33 9.75
N ILE A 52 2.87 -9.59 9.35
CA ILE A 52 1.71 -10.47 9.19
C ILE A 52 1.89 -11.70 10.07
N LEU A 53 0.84 -12.05 10.81
CA LEU A 53 0.81 -13.24 11.67
C LEU A 53 0.02 -14.36 10.98
N PRO A 54 0.38 -15.64 11.20
CA PRO A 54 -0.36 -16.75 10.62
C PRO A 54 -1.84 -16.75 11.03
N PRO A 55 -2.75 -17.26 10.17
CA PRO A 55 -4.13 -17.52 10.54
C PRO A 55 -4.23 -18.35 11.82
N GLY A 56 -5.19 -18.03 12.69
CA GLY A 56 -5.39 -18.74 13.96
C GLY A 56 -4.49 -18.28 15.12
N THR A 57 -3.63 -17.27 14.91
CA THR A 57 -2.89 -16.64 16.02
C THR A 57 -3.87 -16.13 17.08
N PRO A 58 -3.73 -16.49 18.38
CA PRO A 58 -4.64 -16.05 19.43
C PRO A 58 -4.74 -14.53 19.50
N LYS A 59 -5.97 -13.98 19.59
CA LYS A 59 -6.21 -12.53 19.61
C LYS A 59 -5.36 -11.79 20.65
N ALA A 60 -5.21 -12.35 21.85
CA ALA A 60 -4.37 -11.76 22.89
C ALA A 60 -2.90 -11.54 22.44
N ARG A 61 -2.35 -12.46 21.62
CA ARG A 61 -0.99 -12.31 21.07
C ARG A 61 -0.93 -11.25 19.97
N VAL A 62 -1.97 -11.18 19.13
CA VAL A 62 -2.10 -10.14 18.11
C VAL A 62 -2.12 -8.76 18.77
N GLU A 63 -2.91 -8.58 19.83
CA GLU A 63 -3.04 -7.30 20.54
C GLU A 63 -1.73 -6.87 21.21
N ILE A 64 -0.95 -7.79 21.78
CA ILE A 64 0.37 -7.48 22.35
C ILE A 64 1.28 -6.87 21.29
N LEU A 65 1.33 -7.46 20.08
CA LEU A 65 2.18 -6.98 18.99
C LEU A 65 1.67 -5.67 18.39
N ALA A 66 0.36 -5.54 18.21
CA ALA A 66 -0.26 -4.30 17.77
C ALA A 66 0.06 -3.15 18.74
N GLU A 67 -0.04 -3.39 20.04
CA GLU A 67 0.26 -2.39 21.07
C GLU A 67 1.75 -2.05 21.13
N ALA A 68 2.63 -3.03 20.94
CA ALA A 68 4.06 -2.78 20.82
C ALA A 68 4.35 -1.82 19.64
N MET A 69 3.74 -2.05 18.48
CA MET A 69 3.91 -1.16 17.32
C MET A 69 3.38 0.26 17.60
N ARG A 70 2.20 0.39 18.22
CA ARG A 70 1.65 1.71 18.62
C ARG A 70 2.58 2.45 19.58
N LYS A 71 3.19 1.76 20.55
CA LYS A 71 4.14 2.36 21.48
C LYS A 71 5.42 2.80 20.78
N THR A 72 5.99 1.96 19.92
CA THR A 72 7.21 2.28 19.15
C THR A 72 7.03 3.54 18.32
N PHE A 73 5.93 3.67 17.56
CA PHE A 73 5.68 4.85 16.73
C PHE A 73 5.24 6.10 17.51
N LYS A 74 5.06 5.99 18.83
CA LYS A 74 4.85 7.13 19.75
C LYS A 74 6.10 7.48 20.56
N ASP A 75 7.15 6.65 20.51
CA ASP A 75 8.38 6.86 21.26
C ASP A 75 9.26 7.94 20.60
N PRO A 76 9.50 9.09 21.26
CA PRO A 76 10.35 10.14 20.72
C PRO A 76 11.77 9.69 20.38
N ALA A 77 12.32 8.71 21.12
CA ALA A 77 13.65 8.17 20.85
C ALA A 77 13.66 7.41 19.51
N PHE A 78 12.66 6.56 19.30
CA PHE A 78 12.49 5.87 18.02
C PHE A 78 12.29 6.85 16.86
N LEU A 79 11.44 7.86 17.01
CA LEU A 79 11.19 8.86 15.97
C LEU A 79 12.47 9.61 15.56
N LYS A 80 13.29 9.99 16.55
CA LYS A 80 14.59 10.64 16.31
C LYS A 80 15.53 9.76 15.51
N ASP A 81 15.67 8.50 15.92
CA ASP A 81 16.58 7.56 15.26
C ASP A 81 16.08 7.18 13.86
N PHE A 82 14.77 6.99 13.70
CA PHE A 82 14.14 6.77 12.40
C PHE A 82 14.45 7.93 11.45
N LYS A 83 14.25 9.18 11.89
CA LYS A 83 14.53 10.36 11.06
C LYS A 83 16.00 10.44 10.66
N LYS A 84 16.92 10.08 11.56
CA LYS A 84 18.36 10.04 11.28
C LYS A 84 18.71 9.01 10.21
N ILE A 85 18.08 7.83 10.24
CA ILE A 85 18.39 6.71 9.33
C ILE A 85 17.67 6.85 8.00
N ALA A 86 16.38 7.16 8.02
CA ALA A 86 15.51 7.19 6.84
C ALA A 86 15.43 8.56 6.15
N GLY A 87 15.82 9.65 6.83
CA GLY A 87 15.75 11.00 6.30
C GLY A 87 14.33 11.59 6.20
N ALA A 88 13.33 10.91 6.76
CA ALA A 88 11.93 11.32 6.75
C ALA A 88 11.26 11.01 8.09
N ASP A 89 10.14 11.68 8.38
CA ASP A 89 9.29 11.31 9.50
C ASP A 89 8.57 10.00 9.19
N PRO A 90 8.41 9.09 10.16
CA PRO A 90 7.71 7.83 9.92
C PRO A 90 6.22 8.09 9.67
N SER A 91 5.67 7.43 8.65
CA SER A 91 4.25 7.46 8.30
C SER A 91 3.66 6.04 8.40
N PRO A 92 3.57 5.47 9.62
CA PRO A 92 3.08 4.11 9.81
C PRO A 92 1.60 4.01 9.44
N LEU A 93 1.21 2.88 8.87
CA LEU A 93 -0.18 2.45 8.84
C LEU A 93 -0.48 1.75 10.17
N MET A 94 -1.43 2.25 10.96
CA MET A 94 -1.71 1.67 12.27
C MET A 94 -2.37 0.29 12.14
N PRO A 95 -2.27 -0.59 13.16
CA PRO A 95 -2.73 -1.97 13.05
C PRO A 95 -4.15 -2.14 12.52
N GLU A 96 -5.10 -1.31 12.96
CA GLU A 96 -6.50 -1.32 12.52
C GLU A 96 -6.65 -0.95 11.04
N GLU A 97 -5.90 0.06 10.60
CA GLU A 97 -5.92 0.53 9.22
C GLU A 97 -5.27 -0.50 8.29
N GLN A 98 -4.23 -1.18 8.77
CA GLN A 98 -3.58 -2.28 8.06
C GLN A 98 -4.52 -3.49 7.95
N GLU A 99 -5.20 -3.88 9.03
CA GLU A 99 -6.19 -4.96 9.00
C GLU A 99 -7.31 -4.64 8.01
N LYS A 100 -7.84 -3.42 8.05
CA LYS A 100 -8.87 -2.96 7.11
C LYS A 100 -8.39 -3.04 5.66
N ALA A 101 -7.20 -2.50 5.37
CA ALA A 101 -6.62 -2.52 4.03
C ALA A 101 -6.47 -3.95 3.50
N VAL A 102 -5.95 -4.88 4.32
CA VAL A 102 -5.79 -6.29 3.94
C VAL A 102 -7.13 -7.00 3.79
N ARG A 103 -8.13 -6.66 4.60
CA ARG A 103 -9.47 -7.25 4.52
C ARG A 103 -10.22 -6.84 3.26
N GLU A 104 -10.03 -5.61 2.81
CA GLU A 104 -10.69 -5.01 1.63
C GLU A 104 -9.95 -5.30 0.31
N LEU A 105 -8.77 -5.96 0.36
CA LEU A 105 -8.05 -6.38 -0.85
C LEU A 105 -8.94 -7.22 -1.77
N PRO A 106 -8.97 -6.93 -3.08
CA PRO A 106 -9.65 -7.78 -4.06
C PRO A 106 -9.15 -9.23 -3.99
N ARG A 107 -10.09 -10.19 -3.93
CA ARG A 107 -9.80 -11.63 -3.92
C ARG A 107 -10.31 -12.36 -5.16
N ASP A 108 -10.65 -11.59 -6.18
CA ASP A 108 -11.15 -12.11 -7.45
C ASP A 108 -10.02 -12.83 -8.21
N PRO A 109 -10.16 -14.13 -8.55
CA PRO A 109 -9.11 -14.89 -9.22
C PRO A 109 -8.64 -14.23 -10.53
N GLU A 110 -9.53 -13.65 -11.32
CA GLU A 110 -9.16 -13.03 -12.60
C GLU A 110 -8.30 -11.78 -12.38
N VAL A 111 -8.62 -10.98 -11.34
CA VAL A 111 -7.82 -9.80 -10.97
C VAL A 111 -6.45 -10.22 -10.44
N ILE A 112 -6.40 -11.27 -9.63
CA ILE A 112 -5.13 -11.82 -9.10
C ILE A 112 -4.24 -12.34 -10.22
N GLU A 113 -4.78 -13.12 -11.16
CA GLU A 113 -4.00 -13.65 -12.28
C GLU A 113 -3.52 -12.53 -13.21
N LEU A 114 -4.34 -11.50 -13.46
CA LEU A 114 -3.91 -10.33 -14.22
C LEU A 114 -2.76 -9.59 -13.52
N PHE A 115 -2.83 -9.41 -12.20
CA PHE A 115 -1.77 -8.76 -11.43
C PHE A 115 -0.47 -9.56 -11.48
N LYS A 116 -0.53 -10.89 -11.30
CA LYS A 116 0.63 -11.77 -11.41
C LYS A 116 1.28 -11.63 -12.78
N LYS A 117 0.48 -11.69 -13.86
CA LYS A 117 0.97 -11.55 -15.22
C LYS A 117 1.67 -10.20 -15.48
N LEU A 118 1.14 -9.11 -14.92
CA LEU A 118 1.74 -7.77 -15.04
C LEU A 118 2.98 -7.57 -14.16
N SER A 119 3.11 -8.36 -13.09
CA SER A 119 4.26 -8.30 -12.17
C SER A 119 5.39 -9.26 -12.56
N ASP A 120 5.13 -10.16 -13.51
CA ASP A 120 6.10 -11.12 -14.04
C ASP A 120 6.91 -10.51 -15.19
N ALA A 121 8.01 -11.16 -15.57
CA ALA A 121 8.87 -10.75 -16.69
C ALA A 121 8.33 -11.18 -18.07
N GLY A 122 7.14 -11.79 -18.12
CA GLY A 122 6.48 -12.24 -19.34
C GLY A 122 5.90 -11.13 -20.21
N PRO A 123 5.39 -11.45 -21.41
CA PRO A 123 4.74 -10.48 -22.27
C PRO A 123 3.44 -9.95 -21.65
N LEU A 124 3.23 -8.64 -21.79
CA LEU A 124 2.02 -7.97 -21.33
C LEU A 124 0.77 -8.55 -22.03
N PRO A 125 -0.36 -8.71 -21.31
CA PRO A 125 -1.61 -9.12 -21.95
C PRO A 125 -2.09 -8.07 -22.95
N PRO A 126 -2.79 -8.48 -24.03
CA PRO A 126 -3.46 -7.52 -24.89
C PRO A 126 -4.52 -6.75 -24.10
N ARG A 127 -4.74 -5.50 -24.50
CA ARG A 127 -5.69 -4.59 -23.86
C ARG A 127 -7.05 -4.63 -24.53
#